data_AF-A0AAU4LQJ1-F1
#
_entry.id   AF-A0AAU4LQJ1-F1
#
_cell.length_a   1.000
_cell.length_b   1.000
_cell.length_c   1.000
_cell.angle_alpha   90.00
_cell.angle_beta   90.00
_cell.angle_gamma   90.00
#
_symmetry.space_group_name_H-M   'P 1'
#
loop_
_entity.id
_entity.type
_entity.pdbx_description
1 polymer ?
#
loop_
_entity_poly.entity_id
_entity_poly.type
_entity_poly.pdbx_seq_one_letter_code
_entity_poly.pdbx_strand_id
1 'polypeptide(L)' 'MSEIDWEEPFCGEGNNCFRFGTDTSGNSFIAVLGQEDRYLTDSREALQQMIRDIKAGKADHLL' A
#
# COMPACT_ATOMS: atom_id res chain seq x y z
N MET A 1 -11.97 -13.10 6.87
CA MET A 1 -10.83 -12.20 6.64
C MET A 1 -9.74 -13.07 6.07
N SER A 2 -9.32 -12.84 4.83
CA SER A 2 -8.19 -13.56 4.23
C SER A 2 -7.00 -13.46 5.19
N GLU A 3 -6.27 -14.56 5.39
CA GLU A 3 -5.00 -14.51 6.12
C GLU A 3 -4.03 -13.70 5.27
N ILE A 4 -3.59 -12.55 5.81
CA ILE A 4 -2.62 -11.67 5.15
C ILE A 4 -1.25 -12.06 5.69
N ASP A 5 -0.34 -12.45 4.80
CA ASP A 5 1.06 -12.67 5.13
C ASP A 5 1.79 -11.32 5.10
N TRP A 6 2.42 -10.94 6.21
CA TRP A 6 3.03 -9.62 6.39
C TRP A 6 4.55 -9.72 6.32
N GLU A 7 5.16 -8.93 5.44
CA GLU A 7 6.61 -8.80 5.31
C GLU A 7 7.23 -8.01 6.47
N GLU A 8 8.56 -7.97 6.52
CA GLU A 8 9.29 -7.11 7.45
C GLU A 8 8.94 -5.63 7.24
N PRO A 9 8.92 -4.80 8.31
CA PRO A 9 8.57 -3.41 8.18
C PRO A 9 9.57 -2.62 7.33
N PHE A 10 9.07 -1.81 6.41
CA PHE A 10 9.84 -0.80 5.69
C PHE A 10 9.73 0.56 6.39
N CYS A 11 10.85 1.07 6.89
CA CYS A 11 10.91 2.36 7.59
C CYS A 11 11.68 3.39 6.74
N GLY A 12 11.00 4.48 6.37
CA GLY A 12 11.62 5.64 5.72
C GLY A 12 12.15 6.67 6.71
N GLU A 13 12.77 7.73 6.21
CA GLU A 13 13.15 8.88 7.05
C GLU A 13 11.91 9.51 7.71
N GLY A 14 12.05 9.87 9.00
CA GLY A 14 10.98 10.55 9.75
C GLY A 14 10.04 9.65 10.55
N ASN A 15 10.45 8.44 10.93
CA ASN A 15 9.68 7.49 11.78
C ASN A 15 8.40 6.92 11.13
N ASN A 16 8.25 7.03 9.81
CA ASN A 16 7.15 6.38 9.09
C ASN A 16 7.55 4.95 8.72
N CYS A 17 6.98 3.97 9.44
CA CYS A 17 7.19 2.55 9.20
C CYS A 17 5.91 1.89 8.68
N PHE A 18 6.01 1.22 7.55
CA PHE A 18 4.91 0.53 6.88
C PHE A 18 5.19 -0.98 6.79
N ARG A 19 4.13 -1.79 6.76
CA ARG A 19 4.20 -3.20 6.41
C ARG A 19 3.46 -3.42 5.10
N PHE A 20 4.04 -4.25 4.27
CA PHE A 20 3.43 -4.77 3.06
C PHE A 20 2.98 -6.20 3.34
N GLY A 21 1.82 -6.56 2.81
CA GLY A 21 1.32 -7.92 2.96
C GLY A 21 0.51 -8.37 1.76
N THR A 22 0.38 -9.68 1.61
CA THR A 22 -0.40 -10.30 0.54
C THR A 22 -1.35 -11.35 1.08
N ASP A 23 -2.57 -11.42 0.54
CA ASP A 23 -3.46 -12.53 0.82
C ASP A 23 -3.27 -13.71 -0.14
N THR A 24 -3.95 -14.82 0.14
CA THR A 24 -3.93 -16.04 -0.69
C THR A 24 -4.47 -15.84 -2.11
N SER A 25 -5.14 -14.73 -2.40
CA SER A 25 -5.67 -14.39 -3.73
C SER A 25 -4.69 -13.51 -4.52
N GLY A 26 -3.57 -13.11 -3.91
CA GLY A 26 -2.58 -12.21 -4.50
C GLY A 26 -2.95 -10.73 -4.39
N ASN A 27 -3.90 -10.35 -3.54
CA ASN A 27 -4.17 -8.93 -3.27
C ASN A 27 -3.08 -8.37 -2.35
N SER A 28 -2.62 -7.15 -2.64
CA SER A 28 -1.62 -6.45 -1.85
C SER A 28 -2.27 -5.50 -0.84
N PHE A 29 -1.66 -5.40 0.33
CA PHE A 29 -2.09 -4.58 1.46
C PHE A 29 -0.91 -3.76 1.99
N ILE A 30 -1.20 -2.55 2.45
CA ILE A 30 -0.21 -1.70 3.13
C ILE A 30 -0.80 -1.28 4.47
N ALA A 31 -0.06 -1.46 5.56
CA ALA A 31 -0.45 -1.00 6.89
C ALA A 31 0.66 -0.17 7.53
N VAL A 32 0.31 0.68 8.49
CA VAL A 32 1.31 1.27 9.40
C VAL A 32 1.72 0.20 10.40
N LEU A 33 3.00 0.15 10.77
CA LEU A 33 3.49 -0.79 11.77
C LEU A 33 2.67 -0.72 13.08
N GLY A 34 2.11 -1.85 13.51
CA GLY A 34 1.25 -1.94 14.69
C GLY A 34 -0.22 -1.55 14.46
N GLN A 35 -0.62 -1.28 13.21
CA GLN A 35 -2.01 -1.03 12.78
C GLN A 35 -2.40 -1.97 11.63
N GLU A 36 -1.95 -3.22 11.67
CA GLU A 36 -2.21 -4.24 10.64
C GLU A 36 -3.70 -4.58 10.49
N ASP A 37 -4.54 -4.20 11.45
CA ASP A 37 -6.00 -4.29 11.39
C ASP A 37 -6.65 -3.18 10.54
N ARG A 38 -5.92 -2.08 10.30
CA ARG A 38 -6.35 -0.90 9.51
C ARG A 38 -5.52 -0.76 8.24
N TYR A 39 -5.41 -1.85 7.51
CA TYR A 39 -4.70 -1.85 6.24
C TYR A 39 -5.43 -1.00 5.19
N LEU A 40 -4.64 -0.34 4.36
CA LEU A 40 -5.09 0.31 3.14
C LEU A 40 -5.49 -0.79 2.15
N THR A 41 -6.80 -0.94 1.98
CA THR A 41 -7.40 -1.71 0.90
C THR A 41 -7.65 -0.71 -0.21
N ASP A 42 -6.85 -0.76 -1.28
CA ASP A 42 -7.23 -0.07 -2.49
C ASP A 42 -7.92 -1.07 -3.45
N SER A 43 -8.90 -0.59 -4.21
CA SER A 43 -9.50 -1.43 -5.24
C SER A 43 -8.60 -1.49 -6.47
N ARG A 44 -8.72 -2.57 -7.27
CA ARG A 44 -7.99 -2.67 -8.54
C ARG A 44 -8.27 -1.46 -9.44
N GLU A 45 -9.49 -0.97 -9.41
CA GLU A 45 -9.97 0.18 -10.16
C GLU A 45 -9.27 1.47 -9.72
N ALA A 46 -9.12 1.68 -8.42
CA ALA A 46 -8.45 2.85 -7.88
C ALA A 46 -6.93 2.79 -8.07
N LEU A 47 -6.29 1.62 -7.98
CA LEU A 47 -4.89 1.44 -8.41
C LEU A 47 -4.71 1.75 -9.90
N GLN A 48 -5.60 1.26 -10.77
CA GLN A 48 -5.57 1.57 -12.19
C GLN A 48 -5.73 3.08 -12.45
N GLN A 49 -6.61 3.74 -11.69
CA GLN A 49 -6.82 5.17 -11.79
C GLN A 49 -5.57 5.95 -11.35
N MET A 50 -4.96 5.58 -10.21
CA MET A 50 -3.72 6.17 -9.72
C MET A 50 -2.59 6.05 -10.76
N ILE A 51 -2.41 4.87 -11.36
CA ILE A 51 -1.39 4.65 -12.41
C ILE A 51 -1.64 5.56 -13.63
N ARG A 52 -2.90 5.72 -14.05
CA ARG A 52 -3.26 6.61 -15.16
C ARG A 52 -2.96 8.07 -14.80
N ASP A 53 -3.26 8.47 -13.58
CA ASP A 53 -3.06 9.84 -13.09
C ASP A 53 -1.57 10.18 -12.94
N ILE A 54 -0.73 9.26 -12.45
CA ILE A 54 0.73 9.39 -12.44
C ILE A 54 1.26 9.56 -13.86
N LYS A 55 0.84 8.70 -14.81
CA LYS A 55 1.25 8.80 -16.22
C LYS A 55 0.78 10.08 -16.90
N ALA A 56 -0.28 10.71 -16.40
CA ALA A 56 -0.78 12.00 -16.87
C ALA A 56 -0.08 13.20 -16.22
N GLY A 57 0.95 12.98 -15.41
CA GLY A 57 1.73 14.03 -14.74
C GLY A 57 1.04 14.64 -13.52
N LYS A 58 -0.08 14.07 -13.05
CA LYS A 58 -0.81 14.63 -11.90
C LYS A 58 -0.03 14.52 -10.59
N ALA A 59 0.94 13.61 -10.51
CA ALA A 59 1.76 13.37 -9.33
C ALA A 59 3.17 14.02 -9.42
N ASP A 60 3.48 14.76 -10.49
CA ASP A 60 4.82 15.31 -10.72
C ASP A 60 5.26 16.32 -9.64
N HIS A 61 4.31 16.87 -8.89
CA HIS A 61 4.57 17.78 -7.77
C HIS A 61 5.02 17.08 -6.47
N LEU A 62 5.07 15.75 -6.46
CA LEU A 62 5.48 14.93 -5.32
C LEU A 62 6.96 14.51 -5.38
N LEU A 63 7.69 14.88 -6.44
CA LEU A 63 9.11 14.60 -6.67
C LEU A 63 9.90 15.89 -6.90
#